data_AF-A0A3D0WSW1-F1
#
_entry.id   AF-A0A3D0WSW1-F1
#
_cell.length_a   1.000
_cell.length_b   1.000
_cell.length_c   1.000
_cell.angle_alpha   90.00
_cell.angle_beta   90.00
_cell.angle_gamma   90.00
#
_symmetry.space_group_name_H-M   'P 1'
#
loop_
_entity.id
_entity.type
_entity.pdbx_description
1 polymer ?
#
loop_
_entity_poly.entity_id
_entity_poly.type
_entity_poly.pdbx_seq_one_letter_code
_entity_poly.pdbx_strand_id
1 'polypeptide(L)' 'FKGLRVRGGAEAAASWSDNRLSSATIKALNDNTFKVKIPGYATTVKQNGKELTAENGYVSVVLKAGQEAKLEFIP' A
#
# COMPACT_ATOMS: atom_id res chain seq x y z
N PHE A 1 -4.96 10.23 6.07
CA PHE A 1 -6.30 10.28 5.47
C PHE A 1 -6.90 8.88 5.40
N LYS A 2 -8.22 8.75 5.27
CA LYS A 2 -8.92 7.46 5.14
C LYS A 2 -10.08 7.59 4.14
N GLY A 3 -10.34 6.54 3.36
CA GLY A 3 -11.56 6.46 2.53
C GLY A 3 -11.44 7.04 1.12
N LEU A 4 -10.23 7.26 0.60
CA LEU A 4 -10.06 7.74 -0.78
C LEU A 4 -10.23 6.59 -1.77
N ARG A 5 -11.00 6.78 -2.83
CA ARG A 5 -11.15 5.77 -3.88
C ARG A 5 -10.05 5.90 -4.92
N VAL A 6 -9.42 4.78 -5.23
CA VAL A 6 -8.40 4.69 -6.28
C VAL A 6 -8.93 3.95 -7.50
N ARG A 7 -8.36 4.27 -8.67
CA ARG A 7 -8.69 3.59 -9.92
C ARG A 7 -8.40 2.09 -9.80
N GLY A 8 -9.25 1.28 -10.43
CA GLY A 8 -9.18 -0.17 -10.29
C GLY A 8 -10.03 -0.73 -9.15
N GLY A 9 -10.86 0.09 -8.50
CA GLY A 9 -11.87 -0.36 -7.54
C GLY A 9 -11.27 -0.72 -6.19
N ALA A 10 -10.53 0.20 -5.58
CA ALA A 10 -10.09 0.05 -4.19
C ALA A 10 -10.29 1.33 -3.40
N GLU A 11 -10.35 1.17 -2.09
CA GLU A 11 -10.28 2.24 -1.11
C GLU A 11 -8.89 2.28 -0.50
N ALA A 12 -8.31 3.47 -0.39
CA ALA A 12 -7.00 3.72 0.17
C ALA A 12 -7.09 4.60 1.41
N ALA A 13 -6.29 4.25 2.40
CA ALA A 13 -6.01 5.06 3.58
C ALA A 13 -4.49 5.17 3.74
N ALA A 14 -4.03 6.26 4.34
CA ALA A 14 -2.62 6.50 4.60
C ALA A 14 -2.44 7.27 5.90
N SER A 15 -1.45 6.84 6.68
CA SER A 15 -1.04 7.45 7.93
C SER A 15 0.38 7.98 7.80
N TRP A 16 0.54 9.22 8.21
CA TRP A 16 1.79 9.96 8.12
C TRP A 16 2.23 10.32 9.54
N SER A 17 3.51 10.16 9.83
CA SER A 17 4.16 10.58 11.07
C SER A 17 5.49 11.22 10.71
N ASP A 18 5.86 12.30 11.39
CA ASP A 18 7.14 12.99 11.15
C ASP A 18 7.35 13.41 9.67
N ASN A 19 6.28 13.88 9.01
CA ASN A 19 6.26 14.21 7.57
C ASN A 19 6.60 13.04 6.62
N ARG A 20 6.55 11.80 7.12
CA ARG A 20 6.82 10.57 6.35
C ARG A 20 5.60 9.65 6.39
N LEU A 21 5.34 8.97 5.27
CA LEU A 21 4.36 7.89 5.19
C LEU A 21 4.82 6.77 6.12
N SER A 22 4.05 6.49 7.16
CA SER A 22 4.32 5.39 8.09
C SER A 22 3.60 4.12 7.66
N SER A 23 2.33 4.25 7.27
CA SER A 23 1.55 3.11 6.78
C SER A 23 0.50 3.55 5.77
N ALA A 24 0.11 2.61 4.91
CA ALA A 24 -1.04 2.74 4.04
C ALA A 24 -1.89 1.48 4.11
N THR A 25 -3.18 1.61 3.87
CA THR A 25 -4.11 0.48 3.81
C THR A 25 -4.85 0.56 2.49
N ILE A 26 -4.94 -0.56 1.78
CA ILE A 26 -5.64 -0.69 0.52
C ILE A 26 -6.67 -1.79 0.67
N LYS A 27 -7.94 -1.44 0.53
CA LYS A 27 -9.06 -2.37 0.53
C LYS A 27 -9.60 -2.52 -0.89
N ALA A 28 -9.48 -3.70 -1.45
CA ALA A 28 -9.98 -3.99 -2.79
C ALA A 28 -11.48 -4.23 -2.77
N LEU A 29 -12.21 -3.59 -3.69
CA LEU A 29 -13.63 -3.81 -3.92
C LEU A 29 -13.86 -4.85 -5.03
N ASN A 30 -12.88 -5.02 -5.91
CA ASN A 30 -12.86 -6.02 -6.99
C ASN A 30 -11.51 -6.74 -7.00
N ASP A 31 -11.45 -7.92 -7.61
CA ASP A 31 -10.20 -8.64 -7.84
C ASP A 31 -9.29 -7.84 -8.78
N ASN A 32 -8.14 -7.38 -8.28
CA ASN A 32 -7.22 -6.57 -9.06
C ASN A 32 -5.80 -6.56 -8.47
N THR A 33 -4.84 -6.18 -9.30
CA THR A 33 -3.46 -5.96 -8.90
C THR A 33 -3.17 -4.47 -8.80
N PHE A 34 -2.83 -4.01 -7.60
CA PHE A 34 -2.55 -2.61 -7.31
C PHE A 34 -1.04 -2.37 -7.29
N LYS A 35 -0.58 -1.39 -8.06
CA LYS A 35 0.82 -0.92 -8.02
C LYS A 35 0.91 0.30 -7.12
N VAL A 36 1.73 0.23 -6.08
CA VAL A 36 1.90 1.30 -5.10
C VAL A 36 3.31 1.85 -5.22
N LYS A 37 3.42 3.16 -5.40
CA LYS A 37 4.72 3.84 -5.45
C LYS A 37 5.30 3.96 -4.04
N ILE A 38 6.53 3.52 -3.89
CA ILE A 38 7.29 3.57 -2.64
C ILE A 38 7.96 4.94 -2.55
N PRO A 39 7.89 5.63 -1.41
CA PRO A 39 8.67 6.84 -1.20
C PRO A 39 10.17 6.50 -1.16
N GLY A 40 11.01 7.35 -1.76
CA GLY A 40 12.44 7.05 -1.94
C GLY A 40 13.26 6.88 -0.65
N TYR A 41 12.71 7.29 0.50
CA TYR A 41 13.34 7.07 1.80
C TYR A 41 13.03 5.69 2.41
N ALA A 42 12.06 4.93 1.88
CA ALA A 42 11.66 3.65 2.45
C ALA A 42 12.51 2.53 1.88
N THR A 43 13.33 1.90 2.74
CA THR A 43 14.19 0.77 2.39
C THR A 43 13.41 -0.54 2.37
N THR A 44 12.47 -0.72 3.29
CA THR A 44 11.68 -1.95 3.41
C THR A 44 10.20 -1.63 3.42
N VAL A 45 9.42 -2.42 2.67
CA VAL A 45 7.95 -2.36 2.72
C VAL A 45 7.39 -3.70 3.13
N LYS A 46 6.52 -3.69 4.14
CA LYS A 46 5.85 -4.89 4.63
C LYS A 46 4.37 -4.84 4.26
N GLN A 47 3.87 -5.90 3.63
CA GLN A 47 2.45 -6.15 3.46
C GLN A 47 1.98 -7.13 4.53
N ASN A 48 1.09 -6.67 5.41
CA ASN A 48 0.48 -7.49 6.46
C ASN A 48 1.53 -8.28 7.28
N GLY A 49 2.66 -7.62 7.59
CA GLY A 49 3.81 -8.22 8.29
C GLY A 49 4.83 -8.97 7.42
N LYS A 50 4.52 -9.27 6.15
CA LYS A 50 5.45 -9.92 5.21
C LYS A 50 6.21 -8.90 4.38
N GLU A 51 7.52 -9.04 4.27
CA GLU A 51 8.33 -8.17 3.41
C GLU A 51 7.97 -8.36 1.94
N LEU A 52 7.80 -7.24 1.24
CA LEU A 52 7.60 -7.19 -0.20
C LEU A 52 8.85 -6.67 -0.88
N THR A 53 9.19 -7.30 -2.00
CA THR A 53 10.22 -6.79 -2.90
C THR A 53 9.66 -5.59 -3.66
N ALA A 54 10.26 -4.43 -3.45
CA ALA A 54 10.01 -3.26 -4.29
C ALA A 54 10.83 -3.39 -5.59
N GLU A 55 10.18 -3.25 -6.74
CA GLU A 55 10.83 -3.26 -8.05
C GLU A 55 10.62 -1.89 -8.71
N ASN A 56 11.72 -1.24 -9.10
CA ASN A 56 11.70 0.12 -9.68
C ASN A 56 10.96 1.17 -8.82
N GLY A 57 11.01 1.04 -7.49
CA GLY A 57 10.31 1.96 -6.57
C GLY A 57 8.79 1.76 -6.53
N TYR A 58 8.29 0.62 -6.99
CA TYR A 58 6.89 0.21 -6.85
C TYR A 58 6.79 -1.16 -6.16
N VAL A 59 5.72 -1.38 -5.42
CA VAL A 59 5.30 -2.71 -4.97
C VAL A 59 4.00 -3.08 -5.64
N SER A 60 3.88 -4.35 -6.01
CA SER A 60 2.65 -4.91 -6.57
C SER A 60 1.92 -5.69 -5.49
N VAL A 61 0.67 -5.31 -5.25
CA VAL A 61 -0.20 -5.92 -4.24
C VAL A 61 -1.38 -6.54 -4.97
N VAL A 62 -1.42 -7.88 -5.00
CA VAL A 62 -2.56 -8.61 -5.56
C VAL A 62 -3.60 -8.76 -4.47
N LEU A 63 -4.80 -8.22 -4.70
CA LEU A 63 -5.91 -8.30 -3.76
C LEU A 63 -7.15 -8.83 -4.45
N LYS A 64 -7.87 -9.69 -3.74
CA LYS A 64 -9.21 -10.14 -4.15
C LYS A 64 -10.28 -9.19 -3.65
N ALA A 65 -11.47 -9.25 -4.26
CA ALA A 65 -12.61 -8.46 -3.81
C ALA A 65 -12.87 -8.69 -2.30
N GLY A 66 -12.96 -7.61 -1.53
CA GLY A 66 -13.16 -7.64 -0.08
C GLY A 66 -11.89 -7.82 0.75
N GLN A 67 -10.73 -8.09 0.14
CA GLN A 67 -9.45 -8.17 0.88
C GLN A 67 -8.88 -6.79 1.20
N GLU A 68 -8.14 -6.74 2.30
CA GLU A 68 -7.40 -5.57 2.74
C GLU A 68 -5.91 -5.90 2.83
N ALA A 69 -5.07 -5.01 2.31
CA ALA A 69 -3.63 -5.03 2.52
C ALA A 69 -3.21 -3.81 3.31
N LYS A 70 -2.57 -4.04 4.46
CA LYS A 70 -1.83 -3.02 5.19
C LYS A 70 -0.38 -3.01 4.71
N LEU A 71 0.10 -1.86 4.27
CA LEU A 71 1.47 -1.58 3.88
C LEU A 71 2.15 -0.74 4.96
N GLU A 72 3.32 -1.17 5.40
CA GLU A 72 4.16 -0.46 6.36
C GLU A 72 5.45 -0.08 5.69
N PHE A 73 5.82 1.20 5.76
CA PHE A 73 6.99 1.75 5.10
C PHE A 73 8.06 2.01 6.16
N ILE A 74 9.16 1.27 6.07
CA ILE A 74 10.27 1.36 7.01
C ILE A 74 11.42 2.07 6.28
N PRO A 75 11.92 3.19 6.82
CA PRO A 75 13.08 3.88 6.28
C PRO A 75 14.34 3.03 6.37
#